data_AF-A0A1Z8VLI3-F1
#
_entry.id   AF-A0A1Z8VLI3-F1
#
_cell.length_a   1.000
_cell.length_b   1.000
_cell.length_c   1.000
_cell.angle_alpha   90.00
_cell.angle_beta   90.00
_cell.angle_gamma   90.00
#
_symmetry.space_group_name_H-M   'P 1'
#
loop_
_entity.id
_entity.type
_entity.pdbx_description
1 polymer ?
#
loop_
_entity_poly.entity_id
_entity_poly.type
_entity_poly.pdbx_seq_one_letter_code
_entity_poly.pdbx_strand_id
1 'polypeptide(L)'
;MSPVILLLIGMLIVVGSILFFRLHAFLALILGSLVVAGLTQKESVYDYSVRKESIRVAEVGKGYIALKASRNQKIIPGSVILLRNHETSGKLEPYAETFLTLIPEDKLNDLQVEGQKVNGLRFAEISPPSNIQRKDRIIHQSQRNEARTTASQNIAKWVGVGFGETCMKIGIMIAMAAIVGQCLMRSGAAERIVLAIRNFLGEKNAPIAFIASGFTLGIPVFFETVFYLLMPLGKAMHLRTGRNYLLYILTIIAGGSMAHSLVPPTPGPLFVAYELGVDIGLAIICGTIVGVFTTTAGYLWARFISNRITIPLRDSEDLSKSRLEAMAQRSEDELPSLLASILPILIPLFLLAGGTIFSLSSSKMEVQPDWMGTIYPIIQFLGNKDIALTIAAAFSIFLLASRPGTTKETISKSIQRSIADAGVIVLITCAGGAFGHVLRQTGIAGTIENSLPATESGLMIVGFLVCVVVRTAQGSSTVAMITAVGVVAPIVAATTLSYHPVYIAIAIGCGSKPISWMNDSGFWVISKMSGMTESEMLKTNTIMGIIMALTGLVVCLLGSRIFPMI
;
A
#
# COMPACT_ATOMS: atom_id res chain seq x y z
N MET A 1 5.20 -30.61 6.00
CA MET A 1 3.92 -30.31 5.30
C MET A 1 4.23 -29.53 4.04
N SER A 2 3.46 -29.68 2.96
CA SER A 2 3.65 -28.86 1.76
C SER A 2 3.45 -27.37 2.11
N PRO A 3 4.29 -26.45 1.60
CA PRO A 3 4.11 -25.01 1.80
C PRO A 3 2.72 -24.51 1.40
N VAL A 4 2.10 -25.10 0.38
CA VAL A 4 0.73 -24.75 -0.06
C VAL A 4 -0.29 -25.06 1.03
N ILE A 5 -0.14 -26.18 1.75
CA ILE A 5 -1.02 -26.55 2.86
C ILE A 5 -0.84 -25.56 4.02
N LEU A 6 0.39 -25.13 4.30
CA LEU A 6 0.65 -24.11 5.33
C LEU A 6 -0.05 -22.78 5.01
N LEU A 7 -0.03 -22.35 3.74
CA LEU A 7 -0.78 -21.17 3.30
C LEU A 7 -2.29 -21.34 3.46
N LEU A 8 -2.85 -22.48 3.03
CA LEU A 8 -4.29 -22.73 3.16
C LEU A 8 -4.72 -22.75 4.62
N ILE A 9 -3.93 -23.35 5.52
CA ILE A 9 -4.19 -23.35 6.96
C ILE A 9 -4.10 -21.93 7.51
N GLY A 10 -3.04 -21.18 7.19
CA GLY A 10 -2.89 -19.80 7.63
C GLY A 10 -4.06 -18.94 7.18
N MET A 11 -4.47 -19.05 5.91
CA MET A 11 -5.61 -18.34 5.34
C MET A 11 -6.92 -18.74 6.01
N LEU A 12 -7.16 -20.04 6.24
CA LEU A 12 -8.35 -20.54 6.92
C LEU A 12 -8.41 -20.02 8.37
N ILE A 13 -7.28 -19.97 9.06
CA ILE A 13 -7.23 -19.43 10.43
C ILE A 13 -7.52 -17.94 10.43
N VAL A 14 -6.90 -17.16 9.54
CA VAL A 14 -7.13 -15.71 9.49
C VAL A 14 -8.58 -15.41 9.12
N VAL A 15 -9.07 -16.00 8.03
CA VAL A 15 -10.43 -15.79 7.53
C VAL A 15 -11.47 -16.36 8.50
N GLY A 16 -11.24 -17.54 9.05
CA GLY A 16 -12.13 -18.19 10.02
C GLY A 16 -12.18 -17.48 11.38
N SER A 17 -11.03 -16.98 11.87
CA SER A 17 -10.96 -16.15 13.09
C SER A 17 -11.79 -14.89 12.96
N ILE A 18 -11.77 -14.27 11.78
CA ILE A 18 -12.53 -13.07 11.50
C ILE A 18 -14.03 -13.39 11.30
N LEU A 19 -14.35 -14.40 10.49
CA LEU A 19 -15.73 -14.74 10.13
C LEU A 19 -16.51 -15.41 11.27
N PHE A 20 -15.95 -16.46 11.86
CA PHE A 20 -16.66 -17.30 12.84
C PHE A 20 -16.48 -16.77 14.26
N PHE A 21 -15.25 -16.42 14.65
CA PHE A 21 -14.94 -15.98 16.01
C PHE A 21 -15.03 -14.45 16.20
N ARG A 22 -15.27 -13.69 15.12
CA ARG A 22 -15.34 -12.21 15.13
C ARG A 22 -14.13 -11.55 15.79
N LEU A 23 -12.96 -12.16 15.68
CA LEU A 23 -11.73 -11.62 16.24
C LEU A 23 -11.31 -10.35 15.48
N HIS A 24 -10.75 -9.39 16.21
CA HIS A 24 -10.12 -8.23 15.60
C HIS A 24 -8.97 -8.68 14.68
N ALA A 25 -8.82 -8.06 13.52
CA ALA A 25 -7.89 -8.56 12.50
C ALA A 25 -6.43 -8.58 12.93
N PHE A 26 -6.01 -7.66 13.80
CA PHE A 26 -4.70 -7.74 14.46
C PHE A 26 -4.47 -9.11 15.10
N LEU A 27 -5.42 -9.57 15.92
CA LEU A 27 -5.31 -10.84 16.62
C LEU A 27 -5.39 -12.02 15.65
N ALA A 28 -6.30 -11.97 14.67
CA ALA A 28 -6.42 -13.01 13.65
C ALA A 28 -5.13 -13.19 12.83
N LEU A 29 -4.48 -12.09 12.43
CA LEU A 29 -3.21 -12.12 11.68
C LEU A 29 -2.05 -12.63 12.54
N ILE A 30 -1.97 -12.23 13.81
CA ILE A 30 -0.96 -12.77 14.73
C ILE A 30 -1.18 -14.26 14.99
N LEU A 31 -2.41 -14.69 15.22
CA LEU A 31 -2.75 -16.12 15.40
C LEU A 31 -2.40 -16.93 14.15
N GLY A 32 -2.78 -16.45 12.97
CA GLY A 32 -2.39 -17.07 11.70
C GLY A 32 -0.88 -17.18 11.55
N SER A 33 -0.14 -16.11 11.91
CA SER A 33 1.33 -16.09 11.84
C SER A 33 1.96 -17.11 12.78
N LEU A 34 1.48 -17.19 14.03
CA LEU A 34 1.99 -18.10 15.04
C LEU A 34 1.72 -19.56 14.67
N VAL A 35 0.52 -19.88 14.17
CA VAL A 35 0.19 -21.26 13.76
C VAL A 35 1.00 -21.68 12.54
N VAL A 36 1.10 -20.83 11.51
CA VAL A 36 1.93 -21.13 10.33
C VAL A 36 3.39 -21.31 10.75
N ALA A 37 3.93 -20.42 11.58
CA ALA A 37 5.30 -20.53 12.08
C ALA A 37 5.51 -21.82 12.88
N GLY A 38 4.56 -22.22 13.72
CA GLY A 38 4.64 -23.46 14.50
C GLY A 38 4.55 -24.74 13.66
N LEU A 39 3.82 -24.70 12.54
CA LEU A 39 3.70 -25.83 11.62
C LEU A 39 4.83 -25.88 10.57
N THR A 40 5.64 -24.83 10.45
CA THR A 40 6.71 -24.76 9.46
C THR A 40 7.94 -25.53 9.92
N GLN A 41 8.51 -26.33 9.02
CA GLN A 41 9.74 -27.08 9.30
C GLN A 41 10.95 -26.14 9.29
N LYS A 42 11.82 -26.27 10.30
CA LYS A 42 13.06 -25.48 10.41
C LYS A 42 13.95 -25.59 9.17
N GLU A 43 13.95 -26.75 8.51
CA GLU A 43 14.69 -26.98 7.28
C GLU A 43 14.21 -26.08 6.13
N SER A 44 12.90 -25.85 6.00
CA SER A 44 12.36 -24.94 4.98
C SER A 44 12.80 -23.49 5.21
N VAL A 45 12.84 -23.06 6.48
CA VAL A 45 13.32 -21.72 6.87
C VAL A 45 14.82 -21.57 6.61
N TYR A 46 15.59 -22.63 6.87
CA TYR A 46 17.02 -22.69 6.57
C TYR A 46 17.27 -22.58 5.06
N ASP A 47 16.58 -23.40 4.26
CA ASP A 47 16.70 -23.42 2.80
C ASP A 47 16.33 -22.07 2.19
N TYR A 48 15.26 -21.44 2.69
CA TYR A 48 14.88 -20.09 2.29
C TYR A 48 15.99 -19.07 2.63
N SER A 49 16.51 -19.10 3.85
CA SER A 49 17.54 -18.17 4.30
C SER A 49 18.83 -18.32 3.51
N VAL A 50 19.24 -19.56 3.21
CA VAL A 50 20.39 -19.85 2.35
C VAL A 50 20.17 -19.34 0.92
N ARG A 51 18.97 -19.53 0.34
CA ARG A 51 18.64 -18.93 -0.97
C ARG A 51 18.66 -17.42 -0.96
N LYS A 52 18.19 -16.79 0.11
CA LYS A 52 18.14 -15.33 0.23
C LYS A 52 19.54 -14.73 0.33
N GLU A 53 20.42 -15.33 1.12
CA GLU A 53 21.78 -14.84 1.35
C GLU A 53 22.78 -15.25 0.25
N SER A 54 22.54 -16.38 -0.43
CA SER A 54 23.46 -16.87 -1.46
C SER A 54 23.41 -16.07 -2.76
N ILE A 55 24.59 -15.80 -3.30
CA ILE A 55 24.82 -14.93 -4.44
C ILE A 55 24.99 -15.78 -5.68
N ARG A 56 24.31 -15.41 -6.77
CA ARG A 56 24.32 -16.20 -8.00
C ARG A 56 25.57 -15.89 -8.82
N VAL A 57 26.22 -16.95 -9.30
CA VAL A 57 27.28 -16.88 -10.31
C VAL A 57 26.65 -16.58 -11.67
N ALA A 58 26.93 -15.39 -12.19
CA ALA A 58 26.44 -14.90 -13.46
C ALA A 58 27.26 -15.45 -14.64
N GLU A 59 28.57 -15.54 -14.44
CA GLU A 59 29.55 -15.97 -15.44
C GLU A 59 30.79 -16.59 -14.77
N VAL A 60 31.47 -17.48 -15.49
CA VAL A 60 32.69 -18.17 -15.08
C VAL A 60 33.72 -18.01 -16.19
N GLY A 61 34.82 -17.32 -15.90
CA GLY A 61 35.94 -17.11 -16.83
C GLY A 61 37.17 -17.94 -16.44
N LYS A 62 38.26 -17.78 -17.20
CA LYS A 62 39.54 -18.42 -16.87
C LYS A 62 40.16 -17.74 -15.65
N GLY A 63 39.99 -18.34 -14.47
CA GLY A 63 40.57 -17.87 -13.21
C GLY A 63 39.70 -16.88 -12.42
N TYR A 64 38.55 -16.47 -12.95
CA TYR A 64 37.63 -15.55 -12.27
C TYR A 64 36.17 -16.00 -12.39
N ILE A 65 35.32 -15.44 -11.53
CA ILE A 65 33.87 -15.56 -11.59
C ILE A 65 33.22 -14.18 -11.51
N ALA A 66 32.08 -14.01 -12.18
CA ALA A 66 31.25 -12.82 -12.06
C ALA A 66 30.04 -13.11 -11.16
N LEU A 67 29.86 -12.31 -10.13
CA LEU A 67 28.78 -12.41 -9.16
C LEU A 67 27.73 -11.33 -9.42
N LYS A 68 26.47 -11.75 -9.46
CA LYS A 68 25.33 -10.83 -9.52
C LYS A 68 24.63 -10.80 -8.18
N ALA A 69 24.96 -9.80 -7.37
CA ALA A 69 24.26 -9.54 -6.11
C ALA A 69 22.96 -8.78 -6.37
N SER A 70 21.91 -9.14 -5.63
CA SER A 70 20.68 -8.34 -5.56
C SER A 70 20.91 -7.08 -4.71
N ARG A 71 20.04 -6.06 -4.81
CA ARG A 71 20.16 -4.77 -4.09
C ARG A 71 20.51 -4.87 -2.58
N ASN A 72 20.11 -5.95 -1.91
CA ASN A 72 20.31 -6.15 -0.47
C ASN A 72 21.32 -7.28 -0.13
N GLN A 73 21.94 -7.92 -1.13
CA GLN A 73 22.92 -8.98 -0.89
C GLN A 73 24.33 -8.39 -0.77
N LYS A 74 25.06 -8.82 0.26
CA LYS A 74 26.46 -8.43 0.46
C LYS A 74 27.37 -9.57 0.00
N ILE A 75 28.34 -9.26 -0.86
CA ILE A 75 29.42 -10.19 -1.20
C ILE A 75 30.51 -10.03 -0.15
N ILE A 76 30.74 -11.09 0.62
CA ILE A 76 31.76 -11.12 1.68
C ILE A 76 32.93 -11.98 1.17
N PRO A 77 34.13 -11.42 1.01
CA PRO A 77 35.33 -12.20 0.71
C PRO A 77 35.72 -13.08 1.90
N GLY A 78 36.38 -14.20 1.65
CA GLY A 78 36.76 -15.16 2.67
C GLY A 78 36.29 -16.58 2.38
N SER A 79 36.13 -17.39 3.41
CA SER A 79 35.65 -18.77 3.29
C SER A 79 34.18 -18.82 2.85
N VAL A 80 33.97 -19.36 1.66
CA VAL A 80 32.66 -19.50 1.04
C VAL A 80 32.34 -20.96 0.72
N ILE A 81 31.05 -21.26 0.65
CA ILE A 81 30.54 -22.56 0.26
C ILE A 81 29.85 -22.41 -1.09
N LEU A 82 30.16 -23.34 -1.98
CA LEU A 82 29.57 -23.46 -3.30
C LEU A 82 28.34 -24.36 -3.21
N LEU A 83 27.21 -23.83 -3.68
CA LEU A 83 25.91 -24.45 -3.66
C LEU A 83 25.46 -24.69 -5.10
N ARG A 84 24.92 -25.88 -5.36
CA ARG A 84 24.30 -26.22 -6.65
C ARG A 84 22.83 -26.58 -6.43
N ASN A 85 22.00 -26.20 -7.39
CA ASN A 85 20.59 -26.58 -7.37
C ASN A 85 20.46 -28.04 -7.78
N HIS A 86 19.92 -28.88 -6.91
CA HIS A 86 19.66 -30.29 -7.21
C HIS A 86 18.43 -30.40 -8.14
N GLU A 87 18.58 -31.08 -9.29
CA GLU A 87 17.60 -31.02 -10.39
C GLU A 87 16.20 -31.56 -10.01
N THR A 88 16.12 -32.56 -9.13
CA THR A 88 14.86 -33.19 -8.73
C THR A 88 14.16 -32.56 -7.52
N SER A 89 14.92 -32.03 -6.55
CA SER A 89 14.36 -31.44 -5.32
C SER A 89 14.26 -29.92 -5.41
N GLY A 90 14.94 -29.32 -6.39
CA GLY A 90 15.11 -27.88 -6.49
C GLY A 90 15.79 -27.28 -5.28
N LYS A 91 16.46 -28.06 -4.40
CA LYS A 91 17.19 -27.63 -3.19
C LYS A 91 18.62 -27.18 -3.52
N LEU A 92 19.17 -26.25 -2.73
CA LEU A 92 20.57 -25.82 -2.86
C LEU A 92 21.44 -26.69 -1.97
N GLU A 93 22.25 -27.55 -2.57
CA GLU A 93 23.12 -28.45 -1.84
C GLU A 93 24.59 -27.98 -1.91
N PRO A 94 25.31 -28.00 -0.78
CA PRO A 94 26.73 -27.69 -0.76
C PRO A 94 27.51 -28.81 -1.43
N TYR A 95 28.39 -28.45 -2.37
CA TYR A 95 29.25 -29.41 -3.05
C TYR A 95 30.74 -29.17 -2.84
N ALA A 96 31.14 -27.95 -2.44
CA ALA A 96 32.54 -27.60 -2.18
C ALA A 96 32.65 -26.40 -1.24
N GLU A 97 33.77 -26.31 -0.52
CA GLU A 97 34.18 -25.15 0.27
C GLU A 97 35.43 -24.55 -0.38
N THR A 98 35.51 -23.22 -0.44
CA THR A 98 36.60 -22.51 -1.12
C THR A 98 36.80 -21.11 -0.55
N PHE A 99 37.81 -20.38 -1.01
CA PHE A 99 38.10 -19.02 -0.58
C PHE A 99 37.81 -18.02 -1.70
N LEU A 100 36.98 -17.00 -1.43
CA LEU A 100 36.59 -15.95 -2.36
C LEU A 100 37.44 -14.69 -2.13
N THR A 101 38.16 -14.26 -3.16
CA THR A 101 38.91 -12.99 -3.14
C THR A 101 38.32 -12.05 -4.19
N LEU A 102 37.91 -10.84 -3.79
CA LEU A 102 37.37 -9.85 -4.73
C LEU A 102 38.48 -9.25 -5.58
N ILE A 103 38.27 -9.18 -6.89
CA ILE A 103 39.18 -8.51 -7.81
C ILE A 103 38.85 -7.01 -7.79
N PRO A 104 39.81 -6.14 -7.44
CA PRO A 104 39.57 -4.71 -7.42
C PRO A 104 39.42 -4.13 -8.84
N GLU A 105 38.66 -3.04 -8.96
CA GLU A 105 38.20 -2.45 -10.23
C GLU A 105 39.35 -1.95 -11.14
N ASP A 106 40.50 -1.64 -10.55
CA ASP A 106 41.73 -1.22 -11.24
C ASP A 106 42.40 -2.37 -12.03
N LYS A 107 42.28 -3.61 -11.55
CA LYS A 107 42.88 -4.81 -12.18
C LYS A 107 41.98 -5.48 -13.21
N LEU A 108 40.76 -4.97 -13.39
CA LEU A 108 39.79 -5.48 -14.36
C LEU A 108 40.15 -5.15 -15.81
N ASN A 109 41.01 -4.16 -16.05
CA ASN A 109 41.45 -3.76 -17.40
C ASN A 109 42.52 -4.72 -17.99
N ASP A 110 43.31 -5.39 -17.15
CA ASP A 110 44.37 -6.32 -17.58
C ASP A 110 43.81 -7.71 -17.93
N LEU A 111 42.66 -8.05 -17.37
CA LEU A 111 41.84 -9.16 -17.82
C LEU A 111 41.08 -8.63 -19.04
N GLN A 112 41.41 -9.08 -20.26
CA GLN A 112 40.60 -8.83 -21.45
C GLN A 112 39.21 -9.45 -21.23
N VAL A 113 38.33 -8.75 -20.50
CA VAL A 113 36.92 -9.07 -20.36
C VAL A 113 36.31 -8.71 -21.71
N GLU A 114 36.34 -9.67 -22.64
CA GLU A 114 35.75 -9.58 -23.95
C GLU A 114 34.34 -8.99 -23.84
N GLY A 115 34.21 -7.74 -24.26
CA GLY A 115 32.98 -7.10 -24.68
C GLY A 115 31.77 -7.32 -23.79
N GLN A 116 31.69 -6.62 -22.65
CA GLN A 116 30.45 -5.96 -22.21
C GLN A 116 30.72 -5.09 -20.96
N LYS A 117 30.46 -3.78 -21.05
CA LYS A 117 30.15 -2.95 -19.87
C LYS A 117 28.92 -3.56 -19.21
N VAL A 118 29.03 -4.19 -18.03
CA VAL A 118 27.85 -4.75 -17.34
C VAL A 118 27.64 -4.10 -15.97
N ASN A 119 26.60 -3.25 -15.93
CA ASN A 119 26.02 -2.67 -14.72
C ASN A 119 25.80 -3.72 -13.61
N GLY A 120 26.55 -3.61 -12.51
CA GLY A 120 26.25 -4.27 -11.23
C GLY A 120 26.81 -5.69 -11.02
N LEU A 121 27.74 -6.16 -11.85
CA LEU A 121 28.49 -7.40 -11.59
C LEU A 121 29.76 -7.12 -10.77
N ARG A 122 30.11 -8.05 -9.88
CA ARG A 122 31.34 -8.01 -9.06
C ARG A 122 32.19 -9.23 -9.39
N PHE A 123 33.47 -9.02 -9.68
CA PHE A 123 34.38 -10.08 -10.08
C PHE A 123 35.19 -10.60 -8.89
N ALA A 124 35.39 -11.91 -8.84
CA ALA A 124 36.12 -12.56 -7.77
C ALA A 124 36.95 -13.74 -8.30
N GLU A 125 38.06 -14.02 -7.63
CA GLU A 125 38.83 -15.25 -7.79
C GLU A 125 38.48 -16.23 -6.69
N ILE A 126 38.67 -17.52 -7.00
CA ILE A 126 38.35 -18.61 -6.10
C ILE A 126 39.54 -19.54 -5.97
N SER A 127 39.93 -19.85 -4.73
CA SER A 127 41.04 -20.75 -4.42
C SER A 127 40.67 -21.73 -3.29
N PRO A 128 40.80 -23.06 -3.48
CA PRO A 128 41.27 -23.73 -4.69
C PRO A 128 40.25 -23.70 -5.85
N PRO A 129 40.71 -23.77 -7.11
CA PRO A 129 39.82 -23.80 -8.27
C PRO A 129 38.88 -25.00 -8.18
N SER A 130 37.59 -24.71 -8.31
CA SER A 130 36.50 -25.67 -8.16
C SER A 130 35.69 -25.73 -9.45
N ASN A 131 34.99 -26.83 -9.73
CA ASN A 131 34.15 -26.98 -10.93
C ASN A 131 32.82 -26.18 -10.80
N ILE A 132 32.94 -24.86 -10.80
CA ILE A 132 31.83 -23.91 -10.71
C ILE A 132 31.16 -23.77 -12.08
N GLN A 133 29.84 -23.79 -12.05
CA GLN A 133 29.02 -23.61 -13.24
C GLN A 133 28.21 -22.31 -13.15
N ARG A 134 27.79 -21.82 -14.30
CA ARG A 134 26.81 -20.73 -14.38
C ARG A 134 25.55 -21.14 -13.61
N LYS A 135 24.98 -20.21 -12.85
CA LYS A 135 23.81 -20.41 -11.94
C LYS A 135 24.11 -21.11 -10.61
N ASP A 136 25.32 -21.60 -10.37
CA ASP A 136 25.74 -21.98 -9.01
C ASP A 136 25.60 -20.76 -8.07
N ARG A 137 25.50 -21.02 -6.77
CA ARG A 137 25.37 -19.97 -5.76
C ARG A 137 26.48 -20.08 -4.73
N ILE A 138 26.89 -18.92 -4.23
CA ILE A 138 27.98 -18.81 -3.26
C ILE A 138 27.43 -18.19 -2.00
N ILE A 139 27.75 -18.77 -0.84
CA ILE A 139 27.37 -18.23 0.46
C ILE A 139 28.59 -18.17 1.38
N HIS A 140 28.78 -17.06 2.09
CA HIS A 140 29.84 -16.96 3.09
C HIS A 140 29.48 -17.75 4.36
N GLN A 141 30.49 -18.30 5.05
CA GLN A 141 30.26 -19.13 6.25
C GLN A 141 29.48 -18.40 7.35
N SER A 142 29.73 -17.10 7.56
CA SER A 142 28.97 -16.29 8.53
C SER A 142 27.48 -16.19 8.17
N GLN A 143 27.15 -15.97 6.88
CA GLN A 143 25.77 -15.90 6.40
C GLN A 143 25.07 -17.26 6.52
N ARG A 144 25.79 -18.36 6.31
CA ARG A 144 25.25 -19.70 6.54
C ARG A 144 24.97 -19.97 8.02
N ASN A 145 25.83 -19.50 8.92
CA ASN A 145 25.61 -19.60 10.36
C ASN A 145 24.43 -18.72 10.81
N GLU A 146 24.28 -17.54 10.22
CA GLU A 146 23.12 -16.68 10.43
C GLU A 146 21.83 -17.35 9.93
N ALA A 147 21.84 -18.00 8.76
CA ALA A 147 20.71 -18.79 8.26
C ALA A 147 20.33 -19.94 9.23
N ARG A 148 21.31 -20.63 9.82
CA ARG A 148 21.05 -21.65 10.87
C ARG A 148 20.45 -21.03 12.12
N THR A 149 20.93 -19.86 12.52
CA THR A 149 20.42 -19.14 13.68
C THR A 149 18.99 -18.68 13.45
N THR A 150 18.67 -18.19 12.25
CA THR A 150 17.31 -17.80 11.84
C THR A 150 16.36 -19.00 11.85
N ALA A 151 16.78 -20.13 11.30
CA ALA A 151 15.99 -21.36 11.29
C ALA A 151 15.74 -21.96 12.70
N SER A 152 16.62 -21.66 13.66
CA SER A 152 16.49 -22.14 15.05
C SER A 152 15.79 -21.16 15.98
N GLN A 153 15.37 -19.98 15.49
CA GLN A 153 14.66 -19.00 16.31
C GLN A 153 13.35 -19.55 16.86
N ASN A 154 12.97 -19.08 18.05
CA ASN A 154 11.64 -19.31 18.58
C ASN A 154 10.60 -18.62 17.68
N ILE A 155 9.47 -19.30 17.47
CA ILE A 155 8.27 -18.83 16.75
C ILE A 155 7.91 -17.39 17.12
N ALA A 156 7.93 -17.03 18.40
CA ALA A 156 7.58 -15.67 18.83
C ALA A 156 8.56 -14.61 18.30
N LYS A 157 9.87 -14.92 18.31
CA LYS A 157 10.89 -14.03 17.76
C LYS A 157 10.75 -13.90 16.25
N TRP A 158 10.46 -15.00 15.57
CA TRP A 158 10.25 -15.03 14.13
C TRP A 158 9.07 -14.14 13.69
N VAL A 159 7.91 -14.28 14.33
CA VAL A 159 6.77 -13.38 14.10
C VAL A 159 7.11 -11.93 14.47
N GLY A 160 7.79 -11.73 15.60
CA GLY A 160 8.21 -10.40 16.07
C GLY A 160 9.15 -9.67 15.11
N VAL A 161 10.07 -10.37 14.43
CA VAL A 161 10.93 -9.80 13.39
C VAL A 161 10.11 -9.29 12.22
N GLY A 162 9.20 -10.10 11.68
CA GLY A 162 8.33 -9.67 10.58
C GLY A 162 7.44 -8.48 10.95
N PHE A 163 6.94 -8.46 12.18
CA PHE A 163 6.19 -7.33 12.73
C PHE A 163 7.04 -6.04 12.79
N GLY A 164 8.24 -6.13 13.37
CA GLY A 164 9.16 -5.00 13.54
C GLY A 164 9.69 -4.43 12.23
N GLU A 165 10.07 -5.29 11.27
CA GLU A 165 10.50 -4.88 9.93
C GLU A 165 9.42 -4.08 9.21
N THR A 166 8.16 -4.45 9.40
CA THR A 166 7.02 -3.74 8.80
C THR A 166 6.82 -2.39 9.47
N CYS A 167 6.86 -2.34 10.80
CA CYS A 167 6.74 -1.11 11.58
C CYS A 167 7.80 -0.07 11.18
N MET A 168 9.07 -0.52 11.07
CA MET A 168 10.21 0.30 10.67
C MET A 168 9.99 0.99 9.31
N LYS A 169 9.27 0.33 8.39
CA LYS A 169 9.16 0.80 7.00
C LYS A 169 7.99 1.73 6.74
N ILE A 170 6.93 1.68 7.53
CA ILE A 170 5.68 2.42 7.23
C ILE A 170 5.02 3.06 8.45
N GLY A 171 5.45 2.76 9.68
CA GLY A 171 4.79 3.23 10.90
C GLY A 171 4.79 4.76 11.04
N ILE A 172 5.95 5.39 10.78
CA ILE A 172 6.11 6.86 10.83
C ILE A 172 5.17 7.53 9.81
N MET A 173 5.22 7.06 8.57
CA MET A 173 4.37 7.55 7.49
C MET A 173 2.87 7.48 7.80
N ILE A 174 2.37 6.37 8.38
CA ILE A 174 0.96 6.26 8.77
C ILE A 174 0.59 7.28 9.86
N ALA A 175 1.47 7.45 10.86
CA ALA A 175 1.25 8.42 11.93
C ALA A 175 1.23 9.86 11.40
N MET A 176 2.17 10.23 10.52
CA MET A 176 2.23 11.56 9.93
C MET A 176 1.02 11.84 9.02
N ALA A 177 0.60 10.86 8.20
CA ALA A 177 -0.59 11.00 7.37
C ALA A 177 -1.86 11.23 8.21
N ALA A 178 -2.02 10.52 9.32
CA ALA A 178 -3.14 10.74 10.23
C ALA A 178 -3.15 12.15 10.86
N ILE A 179 -1.96 12.66 11.23
CA ILE A 179 -1.81 14.04 11.73
C ILE A 179 -2.21 15.05 10.65
N VAL A 180 -1.71 14.90 9.41
CA VAL A 180 -2.08 15.75 8.26
C VAL A 180 -3.60 15.79 8.11
N GLY A 181 -4.25 14.63 8.05
CA GLY A 181 -5.69 14.55 7.87
C GLY A 181 -6.47 15.23 8.99
N GLN A 182 -6.08 15.00 10.25
CA GLN A 182 -6.78 15.61 11.40
C GLN A 182 -6.58 17.13 11.47
N CYS A 183 -5.37 17.62 11.18
CA CYS A 183 -5.07 19.04 11.17
C CYS A 183 -5.75 19.79 10.01
N LEU A 184 -5.82 19.18 8.81
CA LEU A 184 -6.58 19.72 7.67
C LEU A 184 -8.07 19.91 8.01
N MET A 185 -8.63 18.94 8.73
CA MET A 185 -10.03 18.96 9.13
C MET A 185 -10.30 20.01 10.20
N ARG A 186 -9.46 20.09 11.24
CA ARG A 186 -9.63 21.04 12.35
C ARG A 186 -9.29 22.48 11.97
N SER A 187 -8.39 22.69 11.02
CA SER A 187 -8.02 24.02 10.53
C SER A 187 -9.07 24.65 9.61
N GLY A 188 -10.02 23.87 9.08
CA GLY A 188 -10.97 24.34 8.05
C GLY A 188 -10.38 24.36 6.64
N ALA A 189 -9.14 23.89 6.46
CA ALA A 189 -8.52 23.74 5.14
C ALA A 189 -9.30 22.80 4.23
N ALA A 190 -9.79 21.68 4.78
CA ALA A 190 -10.62 20.76 4.05
C ALA A 190 -11.91 21.47 3.55
N GLU A 191 -12.56 22.29 4.40
CA GLU A 191 -13.76 23.07 4.04
C GLU A 191 -13.48 24.06 2.90
N ARG A 192 -12.33 24.77 2.95
CA ARG A 192 -11.91 25.70 1.89
C ARG A 192 -11.78 25.01 0.53
N ILE A 193 -11.20 23.80 0.50
CA ILE A 193 -11.03 23.02 -0.74
C ILE A 193 -12.39 22.70 -1.36
N VAL A 194 -13.36 22.29 -0.55
CA VAL A 194 -14.72 21.97 -1.03
C VAL A 194 -15.37 23.21 -1.63
N LEU A 195 -15.30 24.35 -0.94
CA LEU A 195 -15.89 25.61 -1.43
C LEU A 195 -15.23 26.06 -2.74
N ALA A 196 -13.91 25.95 -2.86
CA ALA A 196 -13.21 26.30 -4.10
C ALA A 196 -13.63 25.42 -5.28
N ILE A 197 -13.69 24.09 -5.09
CA ILE A 197 -14.14 23.16 -6.13
C ILE A 197 -15.60 23.44 -6.52
N ARG A 198 -16.46 23.71 -5.53
CA ARG A 198 -17.87 24.08 -5.76
C ARG A 198 -17.99 25.37 -6.57
N ASN A 199 -17.23 26.41 -6.21
CA ASN A 199 -17.27 27.69 -6.90
C ASN A 199 -16.73 27.58 -8.33
N PHE A 200 -15.71 26.75 -8.55
CA PHE A 200 -15.15 26.50 -9.88
C PHE A 200 -16.10 25.75 -10.81
N LEU A 201 -16.72 24.66 -10.32
CA LEU A 201 -17.64 23.84 -11.13
C LEU A 201 -19.06 24.41 -11.22
N GLY A 202 -19.40 25.33 -10.31
CA GLY A 202 -20.70 25.96 -10.18
C GLY A 202 -21.74 25.08 -9.48
N GLU A 203 -22.77 25.73 -8.93
CA GLU A 203 -23.85 25.05 -8.17
C GLU A 203 -24.65 24.07 -9.03
N LYS A 204 -24.69 24.30 -10.35
CA LYS A 204 -25.35 23.39 -11.30
C LYS A 204 -24.66 22.03 -11.39
N ASN A 205 -23.37 21.93 -11.05
CA ASN A 205 -22.58 20.70 -11.09
C ASN A 205 -22.19 20.21 -9.69
N ALA A 206 -22.98 20.56 -8.67
CA ALA A 206 -22.76 20.15 -7.28
C ALA A 206 -22.43 18.64 -7.10
N PRO A 207 -23.09 17.68 -7.78
CA PRO A 207 -22.72 16.26 -7.66
C PRO A 207 -21.27 15.97 -8.10
N ILE A 208 -20.82 16.59 -9.19
CA ILE A 208 -19.44 16.41 -9.69
C ILE A 208 -18.45 17.10 -8.74
N ALA A 209 -18.82 18.27 -8.21
CA ALA A 209 -18.04 18.96 -7.19
C ALA A 209 -17.86 18.11 -5.93
N PHE A 210 -18.90 17.38 -5.51
CA PHE A 210 -18.80 16.45 -4.39
C PHE A 210 -17.92 15.23 -4.68
N ILE A 211 -17.94 14.67 -5.90
CA ILE A 211 -17.00 13.61 -6.29
C ILE A 211 -15.57 14.13 -6.23
N ALA A 212 -15.30 15.26 -6.89
CA ALA A 212 -13.95 15.83 -6.95
C ALA A 212 -13.43 16.22 -5.56
N SER A 213 -14.28 16.83 -4.72
CA SER A 213 -13.93 17.19 -3.35
C SER A 213 -13.71 15.96 -2.48
N GLY A 214 -14.62 14.97 -2.57
CA GLY A 214 -14.49 13.71 -1.85
C GLY A 214 -13.22 12.98 -2.24
N PHE A 215 -12.93 12.87 -3.53
CA PHE A 215 -11.74 12.19 -4.03
C PHE A 215 -10.46 12.90 -3.57
N THR A 216 -10.39 14.22 -3.72
CA THR A 216 -9.21 15.01 -3.32
C THR A 216 -8.95 14.93 -1.81
N LEU A 217 -9.99 15.09 -1.00
CA LEU A 217 -9.87 15.04 0.46
C LEU A 217 -9.70 13.61 0.99
N GLY A 218 -10.21 12.60 0.29
CA GLY A 218 -10.09 11.19 0.66
C GLY A 218 -8.69 10.61 0.48
N ILE A 219 -7.78 11.31 -0.22
CA ILE A 219 -6.37 10.89 -0.36
C ILE A 219 -5.63 10.99 0.99
N PRO A 220 -5.61 12.16 1.67
CA PRO A 220 -4.94 12.29 2.97
C PRO A 220 -5.86 12.03 4.19
N VAL A 221 -7.19 12.14 4.04
CA VAL A 221 -8.13 12.10 5.17
C VAL A 221 -8.96 10.81 5.12
N PHE A 222 -9.26 10.24 6.29
CA PHE A 222 -10.18 9.10 6.39
C PHE A 222 -11.54 9.42 5.78
N PHE A 223 -12.11 8.44 5.08
CA PHE A 223 -13.40 8.58 4.41
C PHE A 223 -14.51 9.06 5.36
N GLU A 224 -14.59 8.51 6.57
CA GLU A 224 -15.62 8.86 7.55
C GLU A 224 -15.58 10.36 7.89
N THR A 225 -14.37 10.89 8.06
CA THR A 225 -14.13 12.30 8.36
C THR A 225 -14.45 13.19 7.15
N VAL A 226 -14.06 12.78 5.95
CA VAL A 226 -14.41 13.48 4.70
C VAL A 226 -15.93 13.52 4.50
N PHE A 227 -16.59 12.39 4.71
CA PHE A 227 -18.04 12.28 4.65
C PHE A 227 -18.69 13.20 5.68
N TYR A 228 -18.17 13.21 6.92
CA TYR A 228 -18.66 14.08 7.98
C TYR A 228 -18.62 15.58 7.61
N LEU A 229 -17.56 16.02 6.91
CA LEU A 229 -17.43 17.38 6.43
C LEU A 229 -18.37 17.71 5.27
N LEU A 230 -18.45 16.80 4.29
CA LEU A 230 -19.18 17.04 3.05
C LEU A 230 -20.70 16.90 3.23
N MET A 231 -21.15 16.12 4.21
CA MET A 231 -22.57 15.88 4.44
C MET A 231 -23.37 17.13 4.82
N PRO A 232 -22.93 17.98 5.77
CA PRO A 232 -23.56 19.27 6.05
C PRO A 232 -23.68 20.15 4.79
N LEU A 233 -22.63 20.19 3.97
CA LEU A 233 -22.63 20.96 2.72
C LEU A 233 -23.62 20.37 1.70
N GLY A 234 -23.69 19.05 1.59
CA GLY A 234 -24.69 18.35 0.76
C GLY A 234 -26.13 18.63 1.20
N LYS A 235 -26.41 18.63 2.51
CA LYS A 235 -27.72 18.99 3.07
C LYS A 235 -28.08 20.44 2.79
N ALA A 236 -27.17 21.38 3.03
CA ALA A 236 -27.38 22.79 2.73
C ALA A 236 -27.61 23.05 1.24
N MET A 237 -26.86 22.37 0.36
CA MET A 237 -27.06 22.45 -1.08
C MET A 237 -28.44 21.90 -1.50
N HIS A 238 -28.91 20.82 -0.88
CA HIS A 238 -30.27 20.32 -1.11
C HIS A 238 -31.33 21.35 -0.71
N LEU A 239 -31.23 21.93 0.50
CA LEU A 239 -32.15 22.95 1.00
C LEU A 239 -32.19 24.19 0.10
N ARG A 240 -31.03 24.62 -0.42
CA ARG A 240 -30.93 25.81 -1.26
C ARG A 240 -31.38 25.59 -2.71
N THR A 241 -31.07 24.43 -3.29
CA THR A 241 -31.31 24.18 -4.72
C THR A 241 -32.55 23.33 -5.01
N GLY A 242 -33.13 22.68 -3.99
CA GLY A 242 -34.21 21.70 -4.13
C GLY A 242 -33.82 20.43 -4.91
N ARG A 243 -32.55 20.27 -5.29
CA ARG A 243 -32.07 19.18 -6.14
C ARG A 243 -31.84 17.89 -5.36
N ASN A 244 -31.72 16.77 -6.05
CA ASN A 244 -31.72 15.43 -5.46
C ASN A 244 -30.68 15.22 -4.34
N TYR A 245 -31.16 15.02 -3.11
CA TYR A 245 -30.33 14.81 -1.92
C TYR A 245 -29.55 13.49 -1.96
N LEU A 246 -30.19 12.39 -2.39
CA LEU A 246 -29.55 11.08 -2.52
C LEU A 246 -28.39 11.14 -3.51
N LEU A 247 -28.55 11.87 -4.61
CA LEU A 247 -27.46 12.07 -5.58
C LEU A 247 -26.23 12.69 -4.89
N TYR A 248 -26.41 13.72 -4.07
CA TYR A 248 -25.29 14.33 -3.33
C TYR A 248 -24.60 13.34 -2.40
N ILE A 249 -25.37 12.60 -1.59
CA ILE A 249 -24.83 11.57 -0.69
C ILE A 249 -23.97 10.56 -1.46
N LEU A 250 -24.53 9.97 -2.53
CA LEU A 250 -23.84 8.94 -3.31
C LEU A 250 -22.61 9.50 -4.02
N THR A 251 -22.64 10.75 -4.49
CA THR A 251 -21.45 11.38 -5.09
C THR A 251 -20.32 11.66 -4.09
N ILE A 252 -20.64 12.06 -2.87
CA ILE A 252 -19.66 12.21 -1.79
C ILE A 252 -19.02 10.84 -1.50
N ILE A 253 -19.85 9.80 -1.39
CA ILE A 253 -19.37 8.44 -1.12
C ILE A 253 -18.50 7.93 -2.26
N ALA A 254 -18.93 8.10 -3.51
CA ALA A 254 -18.18 7.64 -4.68
C ALA A 254 -16.77 8.22 -4.70
N GLY A 255 -16.63 9.55 -4.59
CA GLY A 255 -15.32 10.21 -4.58
C GLY A 255 -14.46 9.82 -3.38
N GLY A 256 -14.99 10.04 -2.17
CA GLY A 256 -14.22 9.85 -0.94
C GLY A 256 -13.83 8.39 -0.68
N SER A 257 -14.74 7.45 -0.94
CA SER A 257 -14.48 6.05 -0.64
C SER A 257 -13.47 5.43 -1.61
N MET A 258 -13.45 5.83 -2.90
CA MET A 258 -12.48 5.30 -3.86
C MET A 258 -11.08 5.85 -3.65
N ALA A 259 -10.95 7.15 -3.41
CA ALA A 259 -9.65 7.74 -3.09
C ALA A 259 -9.00 7.01 -1.91
N HIS A 260 -9.78 6.79 -0.85
CA HIS A 260 -9.35 6.09 0.36
C HIS A 260 -8.85 4.65 0.12
N SER A 261 -9.30 3.97 -0.94
CA SER A 261 -8.91 2.58 -1.20
C SER A 261 -8.03 2.38 -2.42
N LEU A 262 -7.73 3.43 -3.18
CA LEU A 262 -6.88 3.33 -4.37
C LEU A 262 -5.60 4.15 -4.28
N VAL A 263 -5.58 5.24 -3.50
CA VAL A 263 -4.52 6.25 -3.59
C VAL A 263 -3.76 6.36 -2.27
N PRO A 264 -2.45 6.03 -2.23
CA PRO A 264 -1.57 6.38 -1.10
C PRO A 264 -1.54 7.91 -0.88
N PRO A 265 -1.32 8.43 0.35
CA PRO A 265 -0.71 7.79 1.52
C PRO A 265 -1.70 7.07 2.44
N THR A 266 -2.96 6.88 2.03
CA THR A 266 -3.92 6.17 2.87
C THR A 266 -3.37 4.79 3.26
N PRO A 267 -3.46 4.37 4.54
CA PRO A 267 -2.67 3.24 5.03
C PRO A 267 -2.90 1.91 4.30
N GLY A 268 -4.15 1.62 3.88
CA GLY A 268 -4.48 0.41 3.14
C GLY A 268 -3.74 0.34 1.79
N PRO A 269 -4.02 1.23 0.84
CA PRO A 269 -3.34 1.28 -0.46
C PRO A 269 -1.82 1.38 -0.33
N LEU A 270 -1.36 2.15 0.66
CA LEU A 270 0.06 2.33 0.94
C LEU A 270 0.75 1.04 1.35
N PHE A 271 0.16 0.26 2.26
CA PHE A 271 0.72 -1.02 2.67
C PHE A 271 0.69 -2.04 1.54
N VAL A 272 -0.39 -2.07 0.77
CA VAL A 272 -0.51 -2.98 -0.39
C VAL A 272 0.58 -2.69 -1.42
N ALA A 273 0.77 -1.42 -1.78
CA ALA A 273 1.83 -1.01 -2.69
C ALA A 273 3.21 -1.42 -2.16
N TYR A 274 3.44 -1.19 -0.86
CA TYR A 274 4.70 -1.54 -0.21
C TYR A 274 4.99 -3.05 -0.20
N GLU A 275 4.04 -3.90 0.20
CA GLU A 275 4.25 -5.36 0.23
C GLU A 275 4.43 -5.97 -1.16
N LEU A 276 3.85 -5.35 -2.18
CA LEU A 276 4.03 -5.75 -3.58
C LEU A 276 5.27 -5.10 -4.24
N GLY A 277 6.03 -4.28 -3.50
CA GLY A 277 7.22 -3.60 -4.02
C GLY A 277 6.93 -2.55 -5.09
N VAL A 278 5.72 -2.01 -5.12
CA VAL A 278 5.28 -0.97 -6.05
C VAL A 278 5.74 0.40 -5.55
N ASP A 279 6.34 1.19 -6.45
CA ASP A 279 6.69 2.58 -6.14
C ASP A 279 5.45 3.40 -5.75
N ILE A 280 5.55 4.18 -4.68
CA ILE A 280 4.42 4.93 -4.11
C ILE A 280 3.92 5.99 -5.12
N GLY A 281 4.82 6.65 -5.85
CA GLY A 281 4.45 7.64 -6.86
C GLY A 281 3.65 7.00 -8.00
N LEU A 282 4.11 5.84 -8.49
CA LEU A 282 3.37 5.08 -9.50
C LEU A 282 2.01 4.62 -8.97
N ALA A 283 1.94 4.12 -7.73
CA ALA A 283 0.68 3.72 -7.11
C ALA A 283 -0.32 4.89 -7.01
N ILE A 284 0.14 6.10 -6.69
CA ILE A 284 -0.71 7.31 -6.66
C ILE A 284 -1.27 7.61 -8.05
N ILE A 285 -0.43 7.59 -9.09
CA ILE A 285 -0.85 7.90 -10.46
C ILE A 285 -1.85 6.86 -10.96
N CYS A 286 -1.49 5.58 -10.91
CA CYS A 286 -2.35 4.50 -11.38
C CYS A 286 -3.65 4.41 -10.56
N GLY A 287 -3.56 4.57 -9.24
CA GLY A 287 -4.73 4.60 -8.35
C GLY A 287 -5.67 5.77 -8.66
N THR A 288 -5.13 6.94 -9.01
CA THR A 288 -5.92 8.11 -9.42
C THR A 288 -6.61 7.86 -10.75
N ILE A 289 -5.90 7.33 -11.75
CA ILE A 289 -6.46 7.00 -13.08
C ILE A 289 -7.62 6.01 -12.94
N VAL A 290 -7.40 4.89 -12.25
CA VAL A 290 -8.46 3.90 -12.01
C VAL A 290 -9.58 4.48 -11.12
N GLY A 291 -9.22 5.38 -10.20
CA GLY A 291 -10.15 6.17 -9.41
C GLY A 291 -11.14 6.98 -10.26
N VAL A 292 -10.69 7.60 -11.35
CA VAL A 292 -11.58 8.34 -12.27
C VAL A 292 -12.60 7.39 -12.92
N PHE A 293 -12.17 6.22 -13.41
CA PHE A 293 -13.10 5.27 -14.03
C PHE A 293 -14.13 4.73 -13.03
N THR A 294 -13.66 4.36 -11.82
CA THR A 294 -14.53 3.80 -10.78
C THR A 294 -15.51 4.82 -10.21
N THR A 295 -15.06 6.06 -9.95
CA THR A 295 -15.95 7.16 -9.53
C THR A 295 -16.94 7.55 -10.62
N THR A 296 -16.57 7.49 -11.89
CA THR A 296 -17.48 7.71 -13.01
C THR A 296 -18.58 6.64 -13.05
N ALA A 297 -18.24 5.35 -12.88
CA ALA A 297 -19.25 4.29 -12.77
C ALA A 297 -20.17 4.49 -11.55
N GLY A 298 -19.61 4.89 -10.41
CA GLY A 298 -20.38 5.26 -9.22
C GLY A 298 -21.33 6.44 -9.48
N TYR A 299 -20.89 7.46 -10.22
CA TYR A 299 -21.73 8.60 -10.61
C TYR A 299 -22.90 8.20 -11.51
N LEU A 300 -22.65 7.34 -12.51
CA LEU A 300 -23.69 6.85 -13.41
C LEU A 300 -24.76 6.07 -12.64
N TRP A 301 -24.33 5.20 -11.71
CA TRP A 301 -25.23 4.51 -10.80
C TRP A 301 -26.00 5.50 -9.90
N ALA A 302 -25.29 6.47 -9.32
CA ALA A 302 -25.90 7.48 -8.44
C ALA A 302 -27.00 8.26 -9.15
N ARG A 303 -26.78 8.71 -10.40
CA ARG A 303 -27.83 9.38 -11.20
C ARG A 303 -29.00 8.46 -11.51
N PHE A 304 -28.73 7.19 -11.82
CA PHE A 304 -29.77 6.22 -12.13
C PHE A 304 -30.68 5.96 -10.92
N ILE A 305 -30.08 5.64 -9.77
CA ILE A 305 -30.85 5.27 -8.58
C ILE A 305 -31.49 6.48 -7.91
N SER A 306 -30.87 7.66 -7.99
CA SER A 306 -31.43 8.89 -7.41
C SER A 306 -32.75 9.29 -8.07
N ASN A 307 -32.94 8.97 -9.35
CA ASN A 307 -34.21 9.23 -10.04
C ASN A 307 -35.31 8.20 -9.73
N ARG A 308 -34.97 7.10 -9.04
CA ARG A 308 -35.89 5.99 -8.71
C ARG A 308 -36.27 5.97 -7.23
N ILE A 309 -35.35 6.40 -6.36
CA ILE A 309 -35.54 6.40 -4.91
C ILE A 309 -35.37 7.83 -4.42
N THR A 310 -36.41 8.34 -3.77
CA THR A 310 -36.35 9.64 -3.09
C THR A 310 -36.15 9.38 -1.60
N ILE A 311 -35.01 9.84 -1.08
CA ILE A 311 -34.75 9.82 0.36
C ILE A 311 -35.08 11.20 0.91
N PRO A 312 -36.07 11.31 1.82
CA PRO A 312 -36.39 12.59 2.43
C PRO A 312 -35.21 13.05 3.29
N LEU A 313 -34.99 14.36 3.33
CA LEU A 313 -34.11 14.95 4.32
C LEU A 313 -34.73 14.73 5.70
N ARG A 314 -34.30 13.68 6.41
CA ARG A 314 -34.72 13.42 7.79
C ARG A 314 -33.91 14.33 8.71
N ASP A 315 -34.56 14.90 9.72
CA ASP A 315 -33.85 15.66 10.74
C ASP A 315 -32.87 14.70 11.44
N SER A 316 -31.59 15.00 11.32
CA SER A 316 -30.55 14.34 12.11
C SER A 316 -30.43 15.10 13.43
N GLU A 317 -30.58 14.41 14.56
CA GLU A 317 -30.55 14.98 15.93
C GLU A 317 -29.34 15.91 16.20
N ASP A 318 -28.25 15.79 15.42
CA ASP A 318 -27.00 16.54 15.60
C ASP A 318 -26.88 17.90 14.88
N LEU A 319 -27.77 18.23 13.93
CA LEU A 319 -27.62 19.40 13.05
C LEU A 319 -28.93 20.16 12.86
N SER A 320 -29.20 21.15 13.71
CA SER A 320 -30.25 22.15 13.48
C SER A 320 -30.09 22.80 12.10
N LYS A 321 -31.20 23.07 11.39
CA LYS A 321 -31.22 23.83 10.14
C LYS A 321 -30.41 25.14 10.23
N SER A 322 -30.46 25.82 11.37
CA SER A 322 -29.69 27.05 11.62
C SER A 322 -28.16 26.84 11.63
N ARG A 323 -27.68 25.66 12.06
CA ARG A 323 -26.25 25.32 12.08
C ARG A 323 -25.76 24.88 10.70
N LEU A 324 -26.62 24.17 9.94
CA LEU A 324 -26.36 23.81 8.54
C LEU A 324 -26.25 25.05 7.65
N GLU A 325 -27.15 26.01 7.84
CA GLU A 325 -27.11 27.30 7.15
C GLU A 325 -25.89 28.12 7.55
N ALA A 326 -25.55 28.19 8.84
CA ALA A 326 -24.34 28.89 9.32
C ALA A 326 -23.02 28.28 8.78
N MET A 327 -22.93 26.94 8.65
CA MET A 327 -21.77 26.28 8.03
C MET A 327 -21.70 26.55 6.52
N ALA A 328 -22.84 26.59 5.84
CA ALA A 328 -22.90 26.87 4.40
C ALA A 328 -22.71 28.35 4.06
N GLN A 329 -22.97 29.25 5.02
CA GLN A 329 -22.84 30.71 4.90
C GLN A 329 -21.58 31.27 5.56
N ARG A 330 -20.72 30.43 6.15
CA ARG A 330 -19.42 30.88 6.64
C ARG A 330 -18.68 31.63 5.53
N SER A 331 -18.30 32.86 5.79
CA SER A 331 -17.58 33.66 4.80
C SER A 331 -16.25 32.99 4.49
N GLU A 332 -15.86 33.02 3.21
CA GLU A 332 -14.55 32.50 2.80
C GLU A 332 -13.39 33.17 3.55
N ASP A 333 -13.63 34.36 4.08
CA ASP A 333 -12.69 35.16 4.86
C ASP A 333 -12.36 34.55 6.24
N GLU A 334 -13.22 33.67 6.79
CA GLU A 334 -12.95 32.94 8.04
C GLU A 334 -12.07 31.68 7.82
N LEU A 335 -11.84 31.28 6.57
CA LEU A 335 -11.14 30.05 6.20
C LEU A 335 -9.69 30.34 5.79
N PRO A 336 -8.77 29.38 5.95
CA PRO A 336 -7.43 29.53 5.40
C PRO A 336 -7.47 29.73 3.87
N SER A 337 -6.42 30.35 3.33
CA SER A 337 -6.31 30.53 1.88
C SER A 337 -6.31 29.19 1.14
N LEU A 338 -6.80 29.17 -0.10
CA LEU A 338 -6.90 27.94 -0.88
C LEU A 338 -5.52 27.27 -1.08
N LEU A 339 -4.49 28.07 -1.34
CA LEU A 339 -3.13 27.58 -1.50
C LEU A 339 -2.62 26.92 -0.21
N ALA A 340 -2.80 27.59 0.93
CA ALA A 340 -2.44 27.02 2.24
C ALA A 340 -3.21 25.73 2.53
N SER A 341 -4.46 25.63 2.07
CA SER A 341 -5.30 24.46 2.30
C SER A 341 -4.87 23.24 1.48
N ILE A 342 -4.42 23.46 0.24
CA ILE A 342 -4.01 22.39 -0.69
C ILE A 342 -2.56 21.95 -0.46
N LEU A 343 -1.69 22.83 0.06
CA LEU A 343 -0.27 22.56 0.29
C LEU A 343 0.04 21.26 1.06
N PRO A 344 -0.64 20.92 2.19
CA PRO A 344 -0.45 19.64 2.88
C PRO A 344 -0.59 18.40 2.01
N ILE A 345 -1.40 18.48 0.95
CA ILE A 345 -1.65 17.38 0.01
C ILE A 345 -0.59 17.38 -1.09
N LEU A 346 -0.24 18.57 -1.59
CA LEU A 346 0.72 18.73 -2.69
C LEU A 346 2.17 18.56 -2.26
N ILE A 347 2.55 18.98 -1.05
CA ILE A 347 3.92 18.84 -0.52
C ILE A 347 4.42 17.39 -0.63
N PRO A 348 3.76 16.37 -0.04
CA PRO A 348 4.27 15.02 -0.11
C PRO A 348 4.24 14.48 -1.55
N LEU A 349 3.23 14.86 -2.34
CA LEU A 349 3.13 14.47 -3.75
C LEU A 349 4.33 14.96 -4.58
N PHE A 350 4.65 16.25 -4.52
CA PHE A 350 5.74 16.83 -5.29
C PHE A 350 7.11 16.39 -4.80
N LEU A 351 7.31 16.28 -3.48
CA LEU A 351 8.59 15.81 -2.93
C LEU A 351 8.88 14.37 -3.33
N LEU A 352 7.89 13.48 -3.22
CA LEU A 352 8.01 12.08 -3.64
C LEU A 352 8.23 11.96 -5.15
N ALA A 353 7.40 12.62 -5.96
CA ALA A 353 7.52 12.58 -7.42
C ALA A 353 8.88 13.14 -7.88
N GLY A 354 9.32 14.25 -7.28
CA GLY A 354 10.63 14.84 -7.54
C GLY A 354 11.77 13.88 -7.22
N GLY A 355 11.73 13.22 -6.06
CA GLY A 355 12.70 12.19 -5.67
C GLY A 355 12.78 11.02 -6.65
N THR A 356 11.62 10.49 -7.05
CA THR A 356 11.54 9.37 -8.00
C THR A 356 12.03 9.77 -9.39
N ILE A 357 11.54 10.89 -9.94
CA ILE A 357 11.95 11.40 -11.26
C ILE A 357 13.46 11.66 -11.31
N PHE A 358 14.01 12.29 -10.27
CA PHE A 358 15.43 12.61 -10.22
C PHE A 358 16.28 11.34 -10.13
N SER A 359 15.85 10.32 -9.39
CA SER A 359 16.54 9.02 -9.34
C SER A 359 16.52 8.28 -10.68
N LEU A 360 15.43 8.38 -11.43
CA LEU A 360 15.30 7.79 -12.77
C LEU A 360 16.17 8.52 -13.78
N SER A 361 16.18 9.86 -13.72
CA SER A 361 16.98 10.70 -14.62
C SER A 361 18.48 10.49 -14.39
N SER A 362 18.92 10.47 -13.12
CA SER A 362 20.33 10.23 -12.78
C SER A 362 20.82 8.83 -13.19
N SER A 363 19.94 7.83 -13.17
CA SER A 363 20.28 6.46 -13.59
C SER A 363 20.47 6.30 -15.11
N LYS A 364 19.92 7.22 -15.92
CA LYS A 364 19.94 7.16 -17.39
C LYS A 364 20.99 8.07 -18.03
N MET A 365 21.62 8.97 -17.28
CA MET A 365 22.64 9.90 -17.80
C MET A 365 24.05 9.34 -17.60
N GLU A 366 24.80 9.17 -18.70
CA GLU A 366 26.21 8.72 -18.67
C GLU A 366 27.19 9.78 -18.17
N VAL A 367 26.84 11.07 -18.27
CA VAL A 367 27.62 12.20 -17.75
C VAL A 367 26.71 13.03 -16.85
N GLN A 368 26.94 12.96 -15.54
CA GLN A 368 26.21 13.79 -14.58
C GLN A 368 26.89 15.16 -14.46
N PRO A 369 26.16 16.27 -14.62
CA PRO A 369 26.67 17.60 -14.36
C PRO A 369 27.13 17.76 -12.90
N ASP A 370 28.20 18.52 -12.65
CA ASP A 370 28.75 18.69 -11.28
C ASP A 370 27.72 19.23 -10.26
N TRP A 371 26.81 20.10 -10.70
CA TRP A 371 25.72 20.62 -9.85
C TRP A 371 24.73 19.54 -9.41
N MET A 372 24.62 18.46 -10.20
CA MET A 372 23.74 17.33 -9.90
C MET A 372 24.25 16.54 -8.70
N GLY A 373 25.57 16.45 -8.52
CA GLY A 373 26.19 15.76 -7.37
C GLY A 373 25.89 16.43 -6.02
N THR A 374 25.74 17.76 -5.98
CA THR A 374 25.40 18.50 -4.76
C THR A 374 23.90 18.53 -4.48
N ILE A 375 23.08 18.59 -5.53
CA ILE A 375 21.61 18.66 -5.39
C ILE A 375 21.00 17.28 -5.16
N TYR A 376 21.60 16.20 -5.69
CA TYR A 376 21.09 14.83 -5.59
C TYR A 376 20.82 14.38 -4.14
N PRO A 377 21.74 14.54 -3.17
CA PRO A 377 21.49 14.12 -1.79
C PRO A 377 20.33 14.89 -1.14
N ILE A 378 20.17 16.17 -1.45
CA ILE A 378 19.09 17.02 -0.92
C ILE A 378 17.75 16.55 -1.49
N ILE A 379 17.67 16.32 -2.80
CA ILE A 379 16.45 15.81 -3.44
C ILE A 379 16.11 14.41 -2.92
N GLN A 380 17.10 13.53 -2.72
CA GLN A 380 16.86 12.19 -2.16
C GLN A 380 16.41 12.26 -0.69
N PHE A 381 16.95 13.19 0.10
CA PHE A 381 16.50 13.41 1.47
C PHE A 381 15.05 13.92 1.52
N LEU A 382 14.73 14.94 0.72
CA LEU A 382 13.38 15.49 0.66
C LEU A 382 12.36 14.54 0.01
N GLY A 383 12.82 13.76 -0.97
CA GLY A 383 12.03 12.72 -1.63
C GLY A 383 11.87 11.44 -0.81
N ASN A 384 12.50 11.35 0.37
CA ASN A 384 12.21 10.29 1.32
C ASN A 384 10.78 10.45 1.85
N LYS A 385 9.99 9.38 1.79
CA LYS A 385 8.58 9.38 2.18
C LYS A 385 8.32 9.81 3.64
N ASP A 386 9.18 9.43 4.57
CA ASP A 386 9.01 9.76 5.98
C ASP A 386 9.28 11.26 6.20
N ILE A 387 10.29 11.80 5.52
CA ILE A 387 10.60 13.24 5.53
C ILE A 387 9.49 14.05 4.86
N ALA A 388 9.07 13.66 3.65
CA ALA A 388 8.04 14.35 2.89
C ALA A 388 6.71 14.45 3.67
N LEU A 389 6.29 13.38 4.33
CA LEU A 389 5.08 13.37 5.17
C LEU A 389 5.27 14.11 6.49
N THR A 390 6.45 14.10 7.08
CA THR A 390 6.75 14.89 8.28
C THR A 390 6.66 16.38 7.99
N ILE A 391 7.18 16.84 6.85
CA ILE A 391 7.05 18.23 6.39
C ILE A 391 5.57 18.59 6.18
N ALA A 392 4.81 17.71 5.53
CA ALA A 392 3.37 17.89 5.35
C ALA A 392 2.61 18.00 6.69
N ALA A 393 2.98 17.16 7.68
CA ALA A 393 2.40 17.17 9.01
C ALA A 393 2.76 18.46 9.77
N ALA A 394 4.02 18.90 9.71
CA ALA A 394 4.47 20.15 10.32
C ALA A 394 3.72 21.36 9.73
N PHE A 395 3.57 21.41 8.41
CA PHE A 395 2.79 22.46 7.75
C PHE A 395 1.31 22.40 8.14
N SER A 396 0.73 21.21 8.26
CA SER A 396 -0.67 21.05 8.68
C SER A 396 -0.89 21.50 10.13
N ILE A 397 0.05 21.19 11.03
CA ILE A 397 0.02 21.66 12.43
C ILE A 397 0.15 23.18 12.46
N PHE A 398 1.06 23.76 11.66
CA PHE A 398 1.20 25.21 11.54
C PHE A 398 -0.11 25.85 11.06
N LEU A 399 -0.74 25.29 10.03
CA LEU A 399 -2.02 25.77 9.50
C LEU A 399 -3.14 25.74 10.55
N LEU A 400 -3.19 24.70 11.39
CA LEU A 400 -4.10 24.63 12.53
C LEU A 400 -3.76 25.68 13.58
N ALA A 401 -2.48 25.85 13.92
CA ALA A 401 -2.01 26.80 14.93
C ALA A 401 -2.26 28.27 14.53
N SER A 402 -2.19 28.58 13.24
CA SER A 402 -2.47 29.93 12.70
C SER A 402 -3.95 30.31 12.74
N ARG A 403 -4.86 29.38 13.02
CA ARG A 403 -6.30 29.67 13.07
C ARG A 403 -6.66 30.46 14.34
N PRO A 404 -7.36 31.61 14.21
CA PRO A 404 -7.80 32.40 15.36
C PRO A 404 -8.59 31.57 16.38
N GLY A 405 -8.30 31.74 17.66
CA GLY A 405 -8.94 31.01 18.76
C GLY A 405 -8.40 29.60 19.01
N THR A 406 -7.39 29.14 18.28
CA THR A 406 -6.77 27.83 18.50
C THR A 406 -5.82 27.87 19.70
N THR A 407 -6.07 27.01 20.69
CA THR A 407 -5.20 26.85 21.86
C THR A 407 -4.18 25.72 21.66
N LYS A 408 -3.05 25.78 22.39
CA LYS A 408 -2.08 24.67 22.43
C LYS A 408 -2.72 23.34 22.84
N GLU A 409 -3.72 23.39 23.72
CA GLU A 409 -4.48 22.22 24.15
C GLU A 409 -5.29 21.60 23.00
N THR A 410 -5.90 22.44 22.15
CA THR A 410 -6.66 21.98 20.97
C THR A 410 -5.76 21.25 19.97
N ILE A 411 -4.55 21.78 19.75
CA ILE A 411 -3.54 21.16 18.89
C ILE A 411 -3.12 19.81 19.49
N SER A 412 -2.78 19.78 20.78
CA SER A 412 -2.36 18.56 21.50
C SER A 412 -3.43 17.47 21.43
N LYS A 413 -4.69 17.80 21.74
CA LYS A 413 -5.82 16.85 21.64
C LYS A 413 -6.01 16.33 20.22
N SER A 414 -5.81 17.17 19.21
CA SER A 414 -5.92 16.77 17.80
C SER A 414 -4.82 15.77 17.42
N ILE A 415 -3.57 16.03 17.83
CA ILE A 415 -2.43 15.14 17.58
C ILE A 415 -2.57 13.82 18.36
N GLN A 416 -2.99 13.86 19.63
CA GLN A 416 -3.22 12.65 20.41
C GLN A 416 -4.28 11.75 19.78
N ARG A 417 -5.38 12.35 19.30
CA ARG A 417 -6.43 11.61 18.62
C ARG A 417 -5.94 10.98 17.33
N SER A 418 -5.21 11.72 16.50
CA SER A 418 -4.69 11.19 15.24
C SER A 418 -3.67 10.06 15.45
N ILE A 419 -2.82 10.16 16.47
CA ILE A 419 -1.88 9.09 16.83
C ILE A 419 -2.61 7.85 17.34
N ALA A 420 -3.67 8.00 18.13
CA ALA A 420 -4.47 6.87 18.59
C ALA A 420 -5.13 6.12 17.42
N ASP A 421 -5.74 6.87 16.48
CA ASP A 421 -6.36 6.31 15.29
C ASP A 421 -5.30 5.64 14.38
N ALA A 422 -4.13 6.26 14.22
CA ALA A 422 -2.99 5.67 13.50
C ALA A 422 -2.44 4.40 14.16
N GLY A 423 -2.39 4.34 15.49
CA GLY A 423 -1.82 3.23 16.24
C GLY A 423 -2.50 1.90 15.95
N VAL A 424 -3.84 1.89 15.90
CA VAL A 424 -4.62 0.70 15.53
C VAL A 424 -4.24 0.21 14.12
N ILE A 425 -4.10 1.14 13.19
CA ILE A 425 -3.76 0.83 11.80
C ILE A 425 -2.33 0.28 11.72
N VAL A 426 -1.36 0.91 12.38
CA VAL A 426 0.03 0.43 12.44
C VAL A 426 0.07 -1.00 12.99
N LEU A 427 -0.64 -1.29 14.09
CA LEU A 427 -0.68 -2.62 14.69
C LEU A 427 -1.19 -3.69 13.70
N ILE A 428 -2.34 -3.45 13.04
CA ILE A 428 -2.91 -4.39 12.07
C ILE A 428 -1.95 -4.56 10.88
N THR A 429 -1.36 -3.47 10.42
CA THR A 429 -0.45 -3.49 9.27
C THR A 429 0.80 -4.31 9.57
N CYS A 430 1.41 -4.11 10.74
CA CYS A 430 2.57 -4.87 11.18
C CYS A 430 2.23 -6.35 11.42
N ALA A 431 1.01 -6.68 11.90
CA ALA A 431 0.57 -8.07 12.00
C ALA A 431 0.40 -8.73 10.62
N GLY A 432 -0.09 -8.00 9.62
CA GLY A 432 -0.17 -8.46 8.22
C GLY A 432 1.21 -8.72 7.63
N GLY A 433 2.15 -7.82 7.85
CA GLY A 433 3.54 -7.99 7.43
C GLY A 433 4.25 -9.15 8.14
N ALA A 434 3.96 -9.38 9.42
CA ALA A 434 4.44 -10.56 10.15
C ALA A 434 3.94 -11.87 9.52
N PHE A 435 2.65 -11.94 9.18
CA PHE A 435 2.06 -13.10 8.50
C PHE A 435 2.73 -13.36 7.14
N GLY A 436 2.86 -12.32 6.32
CA GLY A 436 3.56 -12.40 5.03
C GLY A 436 5.03 -12.80 5.18
N HIS A 437 5.72 -12.28 6.21
CA HIS A 437 7.11 -12.61 6.50
C HIS A 437 7.31 -14.09 6.84
N VAL A 438 6.46 -14.64 7.72
CA VAL A 438 6.49 -16.08 8.06
C VAL A 438 6.20 -16.92 6.81
N LEU A 439 5.16 -16.57 6.03
CA LEU A 439 4.79 -17.32 4.83
C LEU A 439 5.90 -17.37 3.78
N ARG A 440 6.58 -16.24 3.51
CA ARG A 440 7.71 -16.20 2.57
C ARG A 440 8.82 -17.20 2.96
N GLN A 441 9.07 -17.33 4.26
CA GLN A 441 10.10 -18.22 4.79
C GLN A 441 9.71 -19.71 4.83
N THR A 442 8.45 -20.06 4.53
CA THR A 442 8.02 -21.46 4.39
C THR A 442 8.52 -22.13 3.11
N GLY A 443 9.14 -21.38 2.19
CA GLY A 443 9.54 -21.89 0.88
C GLY A 443 8.40 -22.01 -0.13
N ILE A 444 7.23 -21.43 0.19
CA ILE A 444 6.06 -21.49 -0.68
C ILE A 444 6.31 -20.93 -2.08
N ALA A 445 7.25 -20.00 -2.20
CA ALA A 445 7.58 -19.39 -3.46
C ALA A 445 8.00 -20.40 -4.53
N GLY A 446 8.97 -21.28 -4.21
CA GLY A 446 9.42 -22.29 -5.16
C GLY A 446 8.39 -23.38 -5.45
N THR A 447 7.40 -23.59 -4.58
CA THR A 447 6.32 -24.57 -4.83
C THR A 447 5.27 -23.99 -5.77
N ILE A 448 4.89 -22.73 -5.57
CA ILE A 448 3.91 -22.01 -6.38
C ILE A 448 4.42 -21.78 -7.80
N GLU A 449 5.68 -21.36 -7.96
CA GLU A 449 6.33 -21.14 -9.26
C GLU A 449 6.22 -22.37 -10.18
N ASN A 450 6.29 -23.57 -9.60
CA ASN A 450 6.22 -24.84 -10.32
C ASN A 450 4.81 -25.42 -10.45
N SER A 451 3.82 -24.93 -9.68
CA SER A 451 2.50 -25.56 -9.56
C SER A 451 1.35 -24.76 -10.18
N LEU A 452 1.47 -23.43 -10.27
CA LEU A 452 0.47 -22.61 -10.96
C LEU A 452 0.89 -22.38 -12.42
N PRO A 453 0.11 -22.84 -13.41
CA PRO A 453 0.21 -22.31 -14.75
C PRO A 453 0.06 -20.78 -14.66
N ALA A 454 0.89 -20.05 -15.41
CA ALA A 454 0.81 -18.60 -15.52
C ALA A 454 -0.51 -18.17 -16.20
N THR A 455 -1.66 -18.37 -15.57
CA THR A 455 -2.87 -17.64 -15.94
C THR A 455 -2.63 -16.18 -15.58
N GLU A 456 -2.27 -15.39 -16.58
CA GLU A 456 -1.84 -13.98 -16.54
C GLU A 456 -2.78 -13.02 -15.79
N SER A 457 -3.97 -13.44 -15.38
CA SER A 457 -4.92 -12.60 -14.64
C SER A 457 -5.41 -13.19 -13.32
N GLY A 458 -5.05 -14.45 -13.01
CA GLY A 458 -5.59 -15.20 -11.90
C GLY A 458 -5.28 -14.56 -10.54
N LEU A 459 -4.03 -14.11 -10.34
CA LEU A 459 -3.58 -13.54 -9.06
C LEU A 459 -4.29 -12.23 -8.71
N MET A 460 -4.63 -11.42 -9.72
CA MET A 460 -5.38 -10.19 -9.51
C MET A 460 -6.81 -10.48 -9.05
N ILE A 461 -7.47 -11.45 -9.68
CA ILE A 461 -8.81 -11.90 -9.28
C ILE A 461 -8.77 -12.51 -7.87
N VAL A 462 -7.76 -13.33 -7.57
CA VAL A 462 -7.58 -13.91 -6.23
C VAL A 462 -7.41 -12.81 -5.19
N GLY A 463 -6.53 -11.83 -5.40
CA GLY A 463 -6.35 -10.70 -4.49
C GLY A 463 -7.63 -9.90 -4.28
N PHE A 464 -8.36 -9.61 -5.36
CA PHE A 464 -9.67 -8.97 -5.30
C PHE A 464 -10.66 -9.78 -4.46
N LEU A 465 -10.83 -11.08 -4.75
CA LEU A 465 -11.82 -11.94 -4.09
C LEU A 465 -11.50 -12.17 -2.61
N VAL A 466 -10.22 -12.40 -2.28
CA VAL A 466 -9.79 -12.51 -0.88
C VAL A 466 -10.12 -11.21 -0.14
N CYS A 467 -9.84 -10.06 -0.74
CA CYS A 467 -10.20 -8.78 -0.15
C CYS A 467 -11.72 -8.63 0.03
N VAL A 468 -12.53 -9.03 -0.95
CA VAL A 468 -14.01 -9.00 -0.86
C VAL A 468 -14.52 -9.86 0.29
N VAL A 469 -14.02 -11.09 0.42
CA VAL A 469 -14.44 -12.01 1.48
C VAL A 469 -14.09 -11.43 2.85
N VAL A 470 -12.86 -10.97 3.04
CA VAL A 470 -12.42 -10.38 4.33
C VAL A 470 -13.20 -9.11 4.64
N ARG A 471 -13.41 -8.24 3.64
CA ARG A 471 -14.19 -7.01 3.81
C ARG A 471 -15.62 -7.32 4.22
N THR A 472 -16.26 -8.27 3.55
CA THR A 472 -17.64 -8.69 3.84
C THR A 472 -17.74 -9.27 5.25
N ALA A 473 -16.70 -9.96 5.73
CA ALA A 473 -16.63 -10.51 7.08
C ALA A 473 -16.47 -9.43 8.16
N GLN A 474 -15.49 -8.56 7.96
CA GLN A 474 -14.88 -7.76 9.01
C GLN A 474 -15.31 -6.30 9.02
N GLY A 475 -15.75 -5.77 7.88
CA GLY A 475 -16.28 -4.42 7.83
C GLY A 475 -15.25 -3.29 7.96
N SER A 476 -13.95 -3.51 7.69
CA SER A 476 -12.98 -2.41 7.47
C SER A 476 -12.26 -2.48 6.11
N SER A 477 -12.32 -1.35 5.39
CA SER A 477 -11.50 -0.95 4.24
C SER A 477 -10.07 -1.46 4.30
N THR A 478 -9.34 -0.77 5.17
CA THR A 478 -7.90 -0.88 5.37
C THR A 478 -7.49 -2.28 5.77
N VAL A 479 -8.24 -2.87 6.69
CA VAL A 479 -7.94 -4.21 7.22
C VAL A 479 -8.06 -5.28 6.15
N ALA A 480 -9.13 -5.26 5.35
CA ALA A 480 -9.33 -6.24 4.29
C ALA A 480 -8.20 -6.21 3.25
N MET A 481 -7.75 -5.01 2.87
CA MET A 481 -6.62 -4.84 1.96
C MET A 481 -5.32 -5.38 2.55
N ILE A 482 -5.01 -5.05 3.80
CA ILE A 482 -3.82 -5.52 4.52
C ILE A 482 -3.80 -7.05 4.62
N THR A 483 -4.94 -7.65 4.97
CA THR A 483 -5.07 -9.11 5.02
C THR A 483 -4.91 -9.74 3.64
N ALA A 484 -5.56 -9.20 2.61
CA ALA A 484 -5.49 -9.74 1.26
C ALA A 484 -4.08 -9.68 0.67
N VAL A 485 -3.36 -8.57 0.83
CA VAL A 485 -1.98 -8.48 0.36
C VAL A 485 -1.04 -9.35 1.19
N GLY A 486 -1.28 -9.53 2.50
CA GLY A 486 -0.53 -10.48 3.32
C GLY A 486 -0.62 -11.92 2.81
N VAL A 487 -1.73 -12.28 2.17
CA VAL A 487 -1.95 -13.58 1.52
C VAL A 487 -1.32 -13.65 0.12
N VAL A 488 -1.50 -12.60 -0.70
CA VAL A 488 -1.13 -12.62 -2.12
C VAL A 488 0.32 -12.21 -2.38
N ALA A 489 0.92 -11.33 -1.58
CA ALA A 489 2.28 -10.84 -1.81
C ALA A 489 3.35 -11.95 -1.84
N PRO A 490 3.33 -12.98 -0.97
CA PRO A 490 4.27 -14.09 -1.08
C PRO A 490 4.17 -14.86 -2.41
N ILE A 491 2.96 -14.95 -2.98
CA ILE A 491 2.68 -15.61 -4.26
C ILE A 491 3.18 -14.77 -5.42
N VAL A 492 2.97 -13.44 -5.35
CA VAL A 492 3.48 -12.49 -6.35
C VAL A 492 4.99 -12.47 -6.38
N ALA A 493 5.65 -12.46 -5.22
CA ALA A 493 7.11 -12.50 -5.13
C ALA A 493 7.72 -13.82 -5.68
N ALA A 494 6.90 -14.86 -5.80
CA ALA A 494 7.28 -16.18 -6.27
C ALA A 494 7.05 -16.42 -7.75
N THR A 495 6.26 -15.56 -8.40
CA THR A 495 5.77 -15.80 -9.75
C THR A 495 6.32 -14.72 -10.68
N THR A 496 6.75 -15.11 -11.87
CA THR A 496 7.06 -14.15 -12.94
C THR A 496 5.77 -13.60 -13.52
N LEU A 497 5.46 -12.33 -13.22
CA LEU A 497 4.27 -11.67 -13.75
C LEU A 497 4.52 -11.16 -15.17
N SER A 498 3.51 -11.28 -16.05
CA SER A 498 3.48 -10.65 -17.38
C SER A 498 2.98 -9.20 -17.36
N TYR A 499 2.87 -8.60 -16.17
CA TYR A 499 2.40 -7.23 -15.97
C TYR A 499 2.90 -6.69 -14.63
N HIS A 500 2.90 -5.37 -14.48
CA HIS A 500 3.40 -4.70 -13.29
C HIS A 500 2.50 -5.00 -12.05
N PRO A 501 3.08 -5.28 -10.85
CA PRO A 501 2.32 -5.61 -9.64
C PRO A 501 1.30 -4.54 -9.17
N VAL A 502 1.41 -3.31 -9.69
CA VAL A 502 0.46 -2.20 -9.40
C VAL A 502 -0.98 -2.57 -9.74
N TYR A 503 -1.21 -3.39 -10.76
CA TYR A 503 -2.56 -3.86 -11.10
C TYR A 503 -3.16 -4.75 -10.01
N ILE A 504 -2.35 -5.61 -9.38
CA ILE A 504 -2.77 -6.42 -8.23
C ILE A 504 -3.07 -5.50 -7.05
N ALA A 505 -2.22 -4.49 -6.82
CA ALA A 505 -2.42 -3.54 -5.73
C ALA A 505 -3.76 -2.81 -5.84
N ILE A 506 -4.07 -2.29 -7.02
CA ILE A 506 -5.32 -1.57 -7.30
C ILE A 506 -6.52 -2.53 -7.24
N ALA A 507 -6.41 -3.75 -7.76
CA ALA A 507 -7.48 -4.72 -7.68
C ALA A 507 -7.81 -5.12 -6.24
N ILE A 508 -6.81 -5.29 -5.36
CA ILE A 508 -7.03 -5.46 -3.92
C ILE A 508 -7.76 -4.24 -3.36
N GLY A 509 -7.35 -3.03 -3.74
CA GLY A 509 -8.02 -1.78 -3.39
C GLY A 509 -9.50 -1.75 -3.77
N CYS A 510 -9.82 -2.12 -5.01
CA CYS A 510 -11.19 -2.25 -5.52
C CYS A 510 -11.98 -3.32 -4.75
N GLY A 511 -11.35 -4.46 -4.43
CA GLY A 511 -11.96 -5.57 -3.69
C GLY A 511 -12.35 -5.21 -2.25
N SER A 512 -11.92 -4.05 -1.75
CA SER A 512 -12.25 -3.56 -0.41
C SER A 512 -13.58 -2.79 -0.35
N LYS A 513 -14.28 -2.62 -1.48
CA LYS A 513 -15.55 -1.85 -1.59
C LYS A 513 -16.85 -2.66 -1.62
N PRO A 514 -16.91 -3.85 -2.23
CA PRO A 514 -18.15 -4.62 -2.29
C PRO A 514 -18.72 -4.89 -0.90
N ILE A 515 -20.06 -4.99 -0.86
CA ILE A 515 -20.79 -5.54 0.28
C ILE A 515 -20.51 -4.76 1.59
N SER A 516 -20.71 -3.44 1.55
CA SER A 516 -20.84 -2.64 2.77
C SER A 516 -22.21 -2.90 3.40
N TRP A 517 -22.22 -3.51 4.59
CA TRP A 517 -23.42 -3.86 5.36
C TRP A 517 -23.18 -3.58 6.85
N MET A 518 -23.98 -4.10 7.78
CA MET A 518 -24.00 -3.65 9.18
C MET A 518 -22.72 -3.90 10.01
N ASN A 519 -21.78 -4.72 9.53
CA ASN A 519 -20.44 -4.80 10.14
C ASN A 519 -19.53 -3.60 9.76
N ASP A 520 -20.02 -2.84 8.77
CA ASP A 520 -19.58 -1.61 8.17
C ASP A 520 -19.42 -0.39 9.09
N SER A 521 -18.25 0.04 9.58
CA SER A 521 -18.22 1.34 10.29
C SER A 521 -18.67 2.48 9.38
N GLY A 522 -18.23 2.44 8.11
CA GLY A 522 -18.66 3.37 7.07
C GLY A 522 -20.16 3.28 6.77
N PHE A 523 -20.75 2.08 6.84
CA PHE A 523 -22.20 1.89 6.66
C PHE A 523 -23.01 2.67 7.70
N TRP A 524 -22.59 2.63 8.97
CA TRP A 524 -23.26 3.36 10.05
C TRP A 524 -23.03 4.86 10.00
N VAL A 525 -21.79 5.29 9.70
CA VAL A 525 -21.49 6.72 9.53
C VAL A 525 -22.33 7.29 8.39
N ILE A 526 -22.41 6.59 7.26
CA ILE A 526 -23.23 7.02 6.14
C ILE A 526 -24.71 7.07 6.53
N SER A 527 -25.28 5.98 7.04
CA SER A 527 -26.71 5.90 7.35
C SER A 527 -27.15 6.96 8.37
N LYS A 528 -26.41 7.11 9.48
CA LYS A 528 -26.77 8.05 10.56
C LYS A 528 -26.65 9.50 10.11
N MET A 529 -25.57 9.87 9.43
CA MET A 529 -25.36 11.26 9.04
C MET A 529 -26.26 11.70 7.86
N SER A 530 -26.54 10.79 6.93
CA SER A 530 -27.47 11.04 5.82
C SER A 530 -28.94 10.91 6.22
N GLY A 531 -29.23 10.30 7.37
CA GLY A 531 -30.57 9.96 7.79
C GLY A 531 -31.17 8.80 7.00
N MET A 532 -30.38 8.01 6.28
CA MET A 532 -30.83 6.83 5.54
C MET A 532 -31.12 5.65 6.48
N THR A 533 -32.15 4.86 6.16
CA THR A 533 -32.39 3.56 6.79
C THR A 533 -31.41 2.51 6.26
N GLU A 534 -31.28 1.41 6.98
CA GLU A 534 -30.44 0.28 6.59
C GLU A 534 -30.85 -0.30 5.22
N SER A 535 -32.17 -0.41 4.97
CA SER A 535 -32.70 -0.90 3.69
C SER A 535 -32.35 0.04 2.52
N GLU A 536 -32.47 1.35 2.73
CA GLU A 536 -32.09 2.36 1.72
C GLU A 536 -30.59 2.28 1.42
N MET A 537 -29.75 2.12 2.44
CA MET A 537 -28.30 1.94 2.28
C MET A 537 -27.94 0.70 1.47
N LEU A 538 -28.54 -0.45 1.81
CA LEU A 538 -28.30 -1.71 1.08
C LEU A 538 -28.73 -1.62 -0.39
N LYS A 539 -29.83 -0.93 -0.68
CA LYS A 539 -30.35 -0.76 -2.06
C LYS A 539 -29.57 0.27 -2.88
N THR A 540 -28.82 1.16 -2.26
CA THR A 540 -28.16 2.29 -2.95
C THR A 540 -26.64 2.17 -2.88
N ASN A 541 -26.05 2.41 -1.71
CA ASN A 541 -24.61 2.46 -1.48
C ASN A 541 -23.93 1.11 -1.69
N THR A 542 -24.52 0.02 -1.17
CA THR A 542 -23.91 -1.30 -1.27
C THR A 542 -23.80 -1.77 -2.72
N ILE A 543 -24.84 -1.55 -3.52
CA ILE A 543 -24.83 -1.84 -4.97
C ILE A 543 -23.82 -0.95 -5.68
N MET A 544 -23.76 0.34 -5.33
CA MET A 544 -22.76 1.26 -5.88
C MET A 544 -21.34 0.75 -5.64
N GLY A 545 -21.02 0.32 -4.41
CA GLY A 545 -19.72 -0.23 -4.06
C GLY A 545 -19.35 -1.47 -4.88
N ILE A 546 -20.32 -2.35 -5.16
CA ILE A 546 -20.11 -3.53 -6.04
C ILE A 546 -19.79 -3.07 -7.48
N ILE A 547 -20.57 -2.15 -8.04
CA ILE A 547 -20.37 -1.64 -9.41
C ILE A 547 -18.98 -1.02 -9.54
N MET A 548 -18.60 -0.16 -8.58
CA MET A 548 -17.32 0.53 -8.59
C MET A 548 -16.14 -0.45 -8.46
N ALA A 549 -16.27 -1.47 -7.61
CA ALA A 549 -15.27 -2.50 -7.43
C ALA A 549 -15.07 -3.35 -8.69
N LEU A 550 -16.17 -3.82 -9.30
CA LEU A 550 -16.12 -4.60 -10.54
C LEU A 550 -15.58 -3.78 -11.70
N THR A 551 -15.98 -2.51 -11.81
CA THR A 551 -15.42 -1.59 -12.80
C THR A 551 -13.91 -1.48 -12.64
N GLY A 552 -13.42 -1.29 -11.42
CA GLY A 552 -11.99 -1.19 -11.14
C GLY A 552 -11.23 -2.48 -11.46
N LEU A 553 -11.79 -3.64 -11.14
CA LEU A 553 -11.23 -4.93 -11.51
C LEU A 553 -11.13 -5.09 -13.04
N VAL A 554 -12.19 -4.75 -13.77
CA VAL A 554 -12.21 -4.81 -15.25
C VAL A 554 -11.17 -3.85 -15.85
N VAL A 555 -11.08 -2.62 -15.34
CA VAL A 555 -10.07 -1.65 -15.78
C VAL A 555 -8.66 -2.18 -15.53
N CYS A 556 -8.40 -2.85 -14.41
CA CYS A 556 -7.11 -3.45 -14.14
C CYS A 556 -6.81 -4.64 -15.08
N LEU A 557 -7.80 -5.50 -15.35
CA LEU A 557 -7.68 -6.64 -16.30
C LEU A 557 -7.40 -6.19 -17.73
N LEU A 558 -8.02 -5.09 -18.17
CA LEU A 558 -7.77 -4.51 -19.48
C LEU A 558 -6.43 -3.78 -19.50
N GLY A 559 -6.16 -2.97 -18.46
CA GLY A 559 -4.93 -2.23 -18.31
C GLY A 559 -3.70 -3.14 -18.33
N SER A 560 -3.73 -4.27 -17.62
CA SER A 560 -2.62 -5.21 -17.58
C SER A 560 -2.32 -5.86 -18.93
N ARG A 561 -3.32 -5.99 -19.82
CA ARG A 561 -3.15 -6.53 -21.18
C ARG A 561 -2.72 -5.49 -22.19
N ILE A 562 -3.26 -4.27 -22.10
CA ILE A 562 -3.00 -3.19 -23.08
C ILE A 562 -1.68 -2.48 -22.74
N PHE A 563 -1.40 -2.27 -21.46
CA PHE A 563 -0.22 -1.56 -20.96
C PHE A 563 0.42 -2.34 -19.80
N PRO A 564 1.13 -3.45 -20.06
CA PRO A 564 1.65 -4.32 -19.01
C PRO A 564 2.71 -3.65 -18.10
N MET A 565 3.37 -2.57 -18.53
CA MET A 565 4.32 -1.76 -17.73
C MET A 565 5.48 -2.58 -17.09
N ILE A 566 5.97 -3.61 -17.78
CA ILE A 566 7.14 -4.44 -17.37
C ILE A 566 8.39 -4.08 -18.14
#